data_AF-A0AA85G7V7-F1
#
_entry.id   AF-A0AA85G7V7-F1
#
_cell.length_a   1.000
_cell.length_b   1.000
_cell.length_c   1.000
_cell.angle_alpha   90.00
_cell.angle_beta   90.00
_cell.angle_gamma   90.00
#
_symmetry.space_group_name_H-M   'P 1'
#
loop_
_entity.id
_entity.type
_entity.pdbx_description
1 polymer ?
#
loop_
_entity_poly.entity_id
_entity_poly.type
_entity_poly.pdbx_seq_one_letter_code
_entity_poly.pdbx_strand_id
1 'polypeptide(L)'
;MRIQRNQSQPVPSDRFKNKISYIYYGAPQFSCSYYGSHVQQIQFSEDLDRDYVFALERSHIGTINNYIEENEKSEARVLDEKELLGVQRNFSIKINGSDVTATMTSLIHPNGKISFYYDNIPKEIEESQLTSKINGIEKCGNGLTKHEISVPAKWIKSGSLVEFEAIGEYVYRNNGRK
;
A
#
# COMPACT_ATOMS: atom_id res chain seq x y z
N MET A 1 5.60 12.62 -4.79
CA MET A 1 5.49 12.22 -3.37
C MET A 1 5.46 13.47 -2.50
N ARG A 2 4.52 13.55 -1.55
CA ARG A 2 4.40 14.61 -0.54
C ARG A 2 4.49 13.97 0.84
N ILE A 3 5.21 14.61 1.77
CA ILE A 3 5.37 14.11 3.15
C ILE A 3 4.87 15.17 4.13
N GLN A 4 4.04 14.75 5.08
CA GLN A 4 3.50 15.57 6.15
C GLN A 4 3.81 14.89 7.50
N ARG A 5 4.06 15.67 8.55
CA ARG A 5 4.42 15.18 9.90
C ARG A 5 3.41 15.65 10.94
N ASN A 6 3.42 15.01 12.10
CA ASN A 6 2.55 15.31 13.23
C ASN A 6 1.06 15.30 12.83
N GLN A 7 0.70 14.39 11.93
CA GLN A 7 -0.66 14.19 11.47
C GLN A 7 -1.37 13.23 12.42
N SER A 8 -2.66 13.47 12.64
CA SER A 8 -3.55 12.47 13.23
C SER A 8 -3.87 11.38 12.22
N GLN A 9 -4.33 10.23 12.69
CA GLN A 9 -4.75 9.14 11.83
C GLN A 9 -5.84 9.62 10.84
N PRO A 10 -5.65 9.42 9.53
CA PRO A 10 -6.56 9.97 8.52
C PRO A 10 -7.94 9.30 8.53
N VAL A 11 -8.01 8.06 9.02
CA VAL A 11 -9.24 7.26 9.12
C VAL A 11 -9.24 6.53 10.45
N PRO A 12 -10.29 6.64 11.29
CA PRO A 12 -10.42 5.88 12.52
C PRO A 12 -10.26 4.36 12.33
N SER A 13 -9.52 3.70 13.23
CA SER A 13 -9.22 2.26 13.14
C SER A 13 -10.44 1.34 13.16
N ASP A 14 -11.54 1.76 13.80
CA ASP A 14 -12.81 1.02 13.86
C ASP A 14 -13.54 0.93 12.51
N ARG A 15 -13.15 1.74 11.52
CA ARG A 15 -13.67 1.64 10.15
C ARG A 15 -13.05 0.48 9.36
N PHE A 16 -11.89 -0.04 9.78
CA PHE A 16 -11.27 -1.22 9.16
C PHE A 16 -11.92 -2.50 9.70
N LYS A 17 -13.04 -2.90 9.11
CA LYS A 17 -13.92 -3.97 9.64
C LYS A 17 -13.54 -5.37 9.18
N ASN A 18 -12.96 -5.49 7.99
CA ASN A 18 -12.77 -6.78 7.33
C ASN A 18 -11.40 -7.36 7.66
N LYS A 19 -11.31 -8.28 8.62
CA LYS A 19 -10.06 -9.00 8.90
C LYS A 19 -9.67 -9.88 7.71
N ILE A 20 -8.41 -9.80 7.30
CA ILE A 20 -7.83 -10.68 6.29
C ILE A 20 -7.32 -11.94 7.00
N SER A 21 -7.65 -13.13 6.48
CA SER A 21 -7.14 -14.41 6.98
C SER A 21 -6.19 -15.12 6.01
N TYR A 22 -6.11 -14.63 4.77
CA TYR A 22 -5.16 -15.10 3.73
C TYR A 22 -5.07 -14.03 2.63
N ILE A 23 -6.16 -13.85 1.88
CA ILE A 23 -6.29 -12.88 0.79
C ILE A 23 -7.67 -12.22 0.87
N TYR A 24 -7.71 -10.90 0.68
CA TYR A 24 -8.93 -10.13 0.43
C TYR A 24 -8.83 -9.43 -0.92
N TYR A 25 -9.88 -9.55 -1.74
CA TYR A 25 -9.97 -8.88 -3.03
C TYR A 25 -10.87 -7.65 -2.92
N GLY A 26 -10.27 -6.46 -2.88
CA GLY A 26 -10.99 -5.19 -2.89
C GLY A 26 -11.19 -4.69 -4.31
N ALA A 27 -12.43 -4.42 -4.71
CA ALA A 27 -12.75 -3.77 -5.97
C ALA A 27 -13.17 -2.32 -5.66
N PRO A 28 -12.38 -1.30 -6.02
CA PRO A 28 -12.75 0.09 -5.79
C PRO A 28 -14.17 0.38 -6.33
N GLN A 29 -15.04 0.92 -5.49
CA GLN A 29 -16.38 1.36 -5.87
C GLN A 29 -16.38 2.74 -6.54
N PHE A 30 -15.20 3.27 -6.79
CA PHE A 30 -14.90 4.55 -7.41
C PHE A 30 -13.87 4.34 -8.51
N SER A 31 -13.88 5.22 -9.52
CA SER A 31 -12.86 5.18 -10.56
C SER A 31 -11.55 5.71 -10.03
N CYS A 32 -10.50 4.89 -10.05
CA CYS A 32 -9.13 5.33 -9.80
C CYS A 32 -8.17 4.70 -10.82
N SER A 33 -6.99 5.31 -10.93
CA SER A 33 -5.93 4.86 -11.84
C SER A 33 -4.62 4.65 -11.09
N TYR A 34 -3.81 3.72 -11.57
CA TYR A 34 -2.49 3.39 -11.05
C TYR A 34 -1.52 3.28 -12.23
N TYR A 35 -0.54 4.19 -12.32
CA TYR A 35 0.29 4.38 -13.52
C TYR A 35 -0.56 4.42 -14.81
N GLY A 36 -1.58 5.29 -14.82
CA GLY A 36 -2.41 5.53 -16.01
C GLY A 36 -3.42 4.43 -16.35
N SER A 37 -3.32 3.24 -15.75
CA SER A 37 -4.31 2.16 -15.93
C SER A 37 -5.41 2.22 -14.89
N HIS A 38 -6.65 2.01 -15.35
CA HIS A 38 -7.80 1.89 -14.46
C HIS A 38 -7.65 0.66 -13.55
N VAL A 39 -7.80 0.88 -12.24
CA VAL A 39 -7.72 -0.18 -11.23
C VAL A 39 -9.05 -0.89 -11.15
N GLN A 40 -9.05 -2.19 -11.44
CA GLN A 40 -10.25 -3.03 -11.27
C GLN A 40 -10.30 -3.71 -9.91
N GLN A 41 -9.14 -4.12 -9.42
CA GLN A 41 -9.06 -4.94 -8.22
C GLN A 41 -7.70 -4.77 -7.55
N ILE A 42 -7.72 -4.90 -6.23
CA ILE A 42 -6.53 -4.94 -5.39
C ILE A 42 -6.61 -6.18 -4.54
N GLN A 43 -5.55 -6.95 -4.54
CA GLN A 43 -5.39 -8.12 -3.71
C GLN A 43 -4.57 -7.73 -2.48
N PHE A 44 -5.25 -7.64 -1.34
CA PHE A 44 -4.62 -7.48 -0.04
C PHE A 44 -4.29 -8.84 0.54
N SER A 45 -3.10 -8.99 1.10
CA SER A 45 -2.67 -10.24 1.74
C SER A 45 -2.20 -9.98 3.16
N GLU A 46 -2.45 -10.96 4.03
CA GLU A 46 -1.92 -11.00 5.40
C GLU A 46 -0.47 -11.47 5.41
N ASP A 47 -0.16 -12.54 4.65
CA ASP A 47 1.15 -13.20 4.65
C ASP A 47 2.15 -12.61 3.65
N LEU A 48 1.67 -11.84 2.67
CA LEU A 48 2.53 -11.18 1.70
C LEU A 48 2.76 -9.74 2.14
N ASP A 49 4.03 -9.36 2.21
CA ASP A 49 4.51 -7.99 2.48
C ASP A 49 4.19 -6.97 1.36
N ARG A 50 3.14 -7.23 0.57
CA ARG A 50 2.73 -6.44 -0.58
C ARG A 50 1.27 -6.69 -0.96
N ASP A 51 0.65 -5.63 -1.46
CA ASP A 51 -0.67 -5.62 -2.08
C ASP A 51 -0.50 -5.56 -3.61
N TYR A 52 -1.20 -6.43 -4.35
CA TYR A 52 -1.12 -6.46 -5.81
C TYR A 52 -2.26 -5.65 -6.43
N VAL A 53 -1.91 -4.79 -7.38
CA VAL A 53 -2.86 -3.94 -8.12
C VAL A 53 -3.08 -4.54 -9.50
N PHE A 54 -4.35 -4.69 -9.89
CA PHE A 54 -4.76 -5.30 -11.15
C PHE A 54 -5.64 -4.36 -11.98
N ALA A 55 -5.37 -4.32 -13.29
CA ALA A 55 -6.20 -3.69 -14.31
C ALA A 55 -7.18 -4.69 -14.97
N LEU A 56 -7.82 -4.24 -16.04
CA LEU A 56 -8.62 -5.04 -16.97
C LEU A 56 -7.99 -6.40 -17.27
N GLU A 57 -8.86 -7.42 -17.34
CA GLU A 57 -8.48 -8.82 -17.60
C GLU A 57 -7.51 -9.41 -16.54
N ARG A 58 -7.49 -8.82 -15.34
CA ARG A 58 -6.60 -9.20 -14.23
C ARG A 58 -5.12 -9.08 -14.57
N SER A 59 -4.79 -8.11 -15.43
CA SER A 59 -3.38 -7.79 -15.69
C SER A 59 -2.76 -7.13 -14.47
N HIS A 60 -1.68 -7.70 -13.93
CA HIS A 60 -0.94 -7.11 -12.82
C HIS A 60 -0.20 -5.85 -13.29
N ILE A 61 -0.51 -4.71 -12.67
CA ILE A 61 0.02 -3.38 -13.05
C ILE A 61 0.98 -2.79 -12.01
N GLY A 62 1.02 -3.36 -10.81
CA GLY A 62 1.96 -2.92 -9.79
C GLY A 62 1.69 -3.45 -8.39
N THR A 63 2.54 -3.04 -7.46
CA THR A 63 2.46 -3.45 -6.05
C THR A 63 2.56 -2.25 -5.11
N ILE A 64 1.85 -2.34 -3.99
CA ILE A 64 1.92 -1.39 -2.88
C ILE A 64 2.50 -2.16 -1.69
N ASN A 65 3.62 -1.69 -1.15
CA ASN A 65 4.29 -2.32 -0.01
C ASN A 65 4.28 -1.35 1.15
N ASN A 66 3.80 -1.79 2.31
CA ASN A 66 3.79 -1.01 3.53
C ASN A 66 3.82 -1.98 4.73
N TYR A 67 5.03 -2.33 5.16
CA TYR A 67 5.25 -3.38 6.15
C TYR A 67 6.53 -3.16 6.97
N ILE A 68 6.60 -3.88 8.09
CA ILE A 68 7.75 -3.92 9.00
C ILE A 68 8.29 -5.35 9.00
N GLU A 69 9.56 -5.52 8.64
CA GLU A 69 10.26 -6.81 8.69
C GLU A 69 10.53 -7.24 10.14
N GLU A 70 10.81 -8.54 10.33
CA GLU A 70 11.19 -9.10 11.65
C GLU A 70 10.14 -8.89 12.77
N ASN A 71 8.86 -8.71 12.40
CA ASN A 71 7.76 -8.70 13.34
C ASN A 71 7.43 -10.13 13.81
N GLU A 72 6.91 -10.27 15.03
CA GLU A 72 6.49 -11.59 15.56
C GLU A 72 5.15 -12.04 14.99
N LYS A 73 4.28 -11.07 14.71
CA LYS A 73 2.93 -11.28 14.21
C LYS A 73 2.43 -10.02 13.52
N SER A 74 1.72 -10.19 12.42
CA SER A 74 0.92 -9.14 11.79
C SER A 74 -0.56 -9.48 11.84
N GLU A 75 -1.42 -8.47 11.86
CA GLU A 75 -2.84 -8.59 11.56
C GLU A 75 -3.21 -7.50 10.56
N ALA A 76 -3.93 -7.86 9.50
CA ALA A 76 -4.39 -6.93 8.47
C ALA A 76 -5.93 -6.82 8.47
N ARG A 77 -6.42 -5.59 8.32
CA ARG A 77 -7.85 -5.29 8.18
C ARG A 77 -8.09 -4.32 7.03
N VAL A 78 -9.17 -4.55 6.29
CA VAL A 78 -9.54 -3.77 5.10
C VAL A 78 -10.65 -2.77 5.42
N LEU A 79 -10.48 -1.58 4.88
CA LEU A 79 -11.50 -0.55 4.69
C LEU A 79 -11.95 -0.62 3.23
N ASP A 80 -13.21 -0.95 2.98
CA ASP A 80 -13.78 -1.07 1.63
C ASP A 80 -15.10 -0.29 1.59
N GLU A 81 -14.98 0.99 1.25
CA GLU A 81 -16.10 1.93 1.22
C GLU A 81 -16.22 2.61 -0.14
N LYS A 82 -17.37 3.26 -0.37
CA LYS A 82 -17.74 3.86 -1.66
C LYS A 82 -16.73 4.87 -2.21
N GLU A 83 -16.02 5.57 -1.34
CA GLU A 83 -15.10 6.66 -1.71
C GLU A 83 -13.69 6.43 -1.16
N LEU A 84 -13.40 5.26 -0.59
CA LEU A 84 -12.10 4.98 0.00
C LEU A 84 -11.87 3.48 0.12
N LEU A 85 -10.72 3.02 -0.35
CA LEU A 85 -10.26 1.64 -0.20
C LEU A 85 -8.91 1.65 0.52
N GLY A 86 -8.67 0.72 1.43
CA GLY A 86 -7.39 0.66 2.12
C GLY A 86 -7.22 -0.53 3.03
N VAL A 87 -6.01 -0.67 3.55
CA VAL A 87 -5.63 -1.72 4.49
C VAL A 87 -4.85 -1.12 5.65
N GLN A 88 -5.18 -1.55 6.85
CA GLN A 88 -4.43 -1.26 8.07
C GLN A 88 -3.75 -2.55 8.52
N ARG A 89 -2.45 -2.47 8.79
CA ARG A 89 -1.63 -3.56 9.31
C ARG A 89 -1.11 -3.19 10.69
N ASN A 90 -1.34 -4.08 11.65
CA ASN A 90 -0.82 -4.00 13.01
C ASN A 90 0.28 -5.04 13.18
N PHE A 91 1.47 -4.62 13.57
CA PHE A 91 2.66 -5.45 13.74
C PHE A 91 3.00 -5.54 15.22
N SER A 92 3.09 -6.75 15.76
CA SER A 92 3.62 -7.03 17.10
C SER A 92 5.13 -7.17 17.01
N ILE A 93 5.85 -6.32 17.72
CA ILE A 93 7.32 -6.19 17.63
C ILE A 93 7.89 -6.19 19.04
N LYS A 94 8.99 -6.92 19.26
CA LYS A 94 9.72 -6.90 20.52
C LYS A 94 10.77 -5.79 20.54
N ILE A 95 10.59 -4.83 21.43
CA ILE A 95 11.56 -3.76 21.69
C ILE A 95 12.05 -3.91 23.12
N ASN A 96 13.35 -4.18 23.30
CA ASN A 96 13.96 -4.38 24.62
C ASN A 96 13.21 -5.40 25.51
N GLY A 97 12.67 -6.46 24.89
CA GLY A 97 11.91 -7.50 25.59
C GLY A 97 10.45 -7.17 25.92
N SER A 98 9.95 -6.00 25.51
CA SER A 98 8.54 -5.62 25.65
C SER A 98 7.83 -5.68 24.29
N ASP A 99 6.58 -6.16 24.29
CA ASP A 99 5.75 -6.20 23.09
C ASP A 99 5.17 -4.82 22.80
N VAL A 100 5.40 -4.32 21.58
CA VAL A 100 4.85 -3.06 21.08
C VAL A 100 4.08 -3.33 19.79
N THR A 101 2.91 -2.69 19.66
CA THR A 101 2.13 -2.75 18.42
C THR A 101 2.37 -1.50 17.58
N ALA A 102 3.01 -1.67 16.42
CA ALA A 102 3.15 -0.64 15.41
C ALA A 102 2.05 -0.77 14.36
N THR A 103 1.54 0.34 13.84
CA THR A 103 0.47 0.33 12.83
C THR A 103 0.90 1.05 11.57
N MET A 104 0.72 0.41 10.41
CA MET A 104 0.90 1.05 9.11
C MET A 104 -0.39 0.94 8.31
N THR A 105 -0.83 2.05 7.74
CA THR A 105 -2.07 2.13 6.96
C THR A 105 -1.77 2.56 5.54
N SER A 106 -2.37 1.88 4.56
CA SER A 106 -2.36 2.25 3.14
C SER A 106 -3.77 2.58 2.68
N LEU A 107 -3.96 3.75 2.08
CA LEU A 107 -5.25 4.22 1.55
C LEU A 107 -5.14 4.55 0.07
N ILE A 108 -6.21 4.31 -0.68
CA ILE A 108 -6.34 4.58 -2.10
C ILE A 108 -7.57 5.43 -2.31
N HIS A 109 -7.35 6.60 -2.88
CA HIS A 109 -8.35 7.65 -3.00
C HIS A 109 -8.97 7.68 -4.40
N PRO A 110 -10.17 8.28 -4.57
CA PRO A 110 -10.83 8.42 -5.87
C PRO A 110 -10.01 9.16 -6.93
N ASN A 111 -9.10 10.04 -6.52
CA ASN A 111 -8.20 10.73 -7.45
C ASN A 111 -6.96 9.91 -7.84
N GLY A 112 -6.90 8.62 -7.47
CA GLY A 112 -5.74 7.76 -7.75
C GLY A 112 -4.55 7.98 -6.82
N LYS A 113 -4.62 8.92 -5.87
CA LYS A 113 -3.57 9.08 -4.87
C LYS A 113 -3.56 7.90 -3.91
N ILE A 114 -2.36 7.60 -3.42
CA ILE A 114 -2.11 6.57 -2.42
C ILE A 114 -1.52 7.27 -1.21
N SER A 115 -2.02 6.94 -0.01
CA SER A 115 -1.49 7.49 1.24
C SER A 115 -0.96 6.38 2.13
N PHE A 116 0.23 6.56 2.68
CA PHE A 116 0.75 5.78 3.80
C PHE A 116 0.70 6.61 5.07
N TYR A 117 0.13 6.05 6.12
CA TYR A 117 0.16 6.63 7.46
C TYR A 117 0.81 5.65 8.42
N TYR A 118 1.60 6.17 9.34
CA TYR A 118 2.34 5.38 10.31
C TYR A 118 1.98 5.82 11.72
N ASP A 119 1.64 4.86 12.56
CA ASP A 119 1.27 5.08 13.95
C ASP A 119 2.05 4.16 14.87
N ASN A 120 2.40 4.68 16.04
CA ASN A 120 3.16 3.97 17.07
C ASN A 120 4.39 3.19 16.55
N ILE A 121 5.14 3.75 15.58
CA ILE A 121 6.41 3.20 15.10
C ILE A 121 7.51 3.47 16.15
N PRO A 122 8.07 2.43 16.80
CA PRO A 122 9.19 2.59 17.74
C PRO A 122 10.41 3.22 17.07
N LYS A 123 11.19 3.98 17.83
CA LYS A 123 12.41 4.65 17.32
C LYS A 123 13.61 3.71 17.25
N GLU A 124 13.51 2.59 17.96
CA GLU A 124 14.52 1.56 18.11
C GLU A 124 14.56 0.58 16.93
N ILE A 125 13.53 0.59 16.07
CA ILE A 125 13.50 -0.23 14.85
C ILE A 125 14.57 0.25 13.89
N GLU A 126 15.31 -0.68 13.31
CA GLU A 126 16.32 -0.37 12.30
C GLU A 126 15.67 0.13 11.00
N GLU A 127 16.27 1.13 10.36
CA GLU A 127 15.76 1.68 9.10
C GLU A 127 15.65 0.62 7.98
N SER A 128 16.48 -0.43 8.03
CA SER A 128 16.45 -1.60 7.14
C SER A 128 15.17 -2.41 7.24
N GLN A 129 14.51 -2.42 8.41
CA GLN A 129 13.30 -3.20 8.66
C GLN A 129 12.03 -2.46 8.20
N LEU A 130 12.12 -1.16 7.88
CA LEU A 130 10.98 -0.32 7.54
C LEU A 130 10.83 -0.21 6.02
N THR A 131 9.80 -0.85 5.45
CA THR A 131 9.52 -0.77 4.01
C THR A 131 8.19 -0.10 3.72
N SER A 132 8.25 0.96 2.93
CA SER A 132 7.07 1.60 2.33
C SER A 132 7.39 2.05 0.92
N LYS A 133 6.72 1.47 -0.08
CA LYS A 133 6.96 1.80 -1.49
C LYS A 133 5.78 1.47 -2.38
N ILE A 134 5.74 2.10 -3.54
CA ILE A 134 4.84 1.74 -4.63
C ILE A 134 5.66 1.37 -5.87
N ASN A 135 5.25 0.32 -6.56
CA ASN A 135 5.90 -0.16 -7.78
C ASN A 135 4.91 -0.14 -8.94
N GLY A 136 5.33 0.39 -10.08
CA GLY A 136 4.62 0.30 -11.36
C GLY A 136 5.37 -0.56 -12.35
N ILE A 137 4.62 -1.17 -13.26
CA ILE A 137 5.19 -1.80 -14.46
C ILE A 137 4.81 -0.93 -15.65
N GLU A 138 5.77 -0.22 -16.21
CA GLU A 138 5.58 0.55 -17.44
C GLU A 138 6.20 -0.21 -18.61
N LYS A 139 5.63 -0.04 -19.81
CA LYS A 139 6.23 -0.61 -21.02
C LYS A 139 6.94 0.50 -21.79
N CYS A 140 8.26 0.42 -21.90
CA CYS A 140 9.05 1.34 -22.71
C CYS A 140 9.54 0.61 -23.97
N GLY A 141 8.94 0.92 -25.13
CA GLY A 141 9.22 0.25 -26.39
C GLY A 141 8.88 -1.25 -26.37
N ASN A 142 9.89 -2.11 -26.52
CA ASN A 142 9.75 -3.56 -26.46
C ASN A 142 10.00 -4.16 -25.06
N GLY A 143 10.42 -3.35 -24.08
CA GLY A 143 10.78 -3.79 -22.73
C GLY A 143 9.74 -3.45 -21.67
N LEU A 144 9.83 -4.13 -20.51
CA LEU A 144 9.13 -3.75 -19.28
C LEU A 144 10.11 -2.99 -18.39
N THR A 145 9.77 -1.75 -18.05
CA THR A 145 10.46 -0.94 -17.05
C THR A 145 9.71 -1.03 -15.74
N LYS A 146 10.43 -1.31 -14.65
CA LYS A 146 9.85 -1.24 -13.31
C LYS A 146 10.15 0.13 -12.72
N HIS A 147 9.11 0.82 -12.28
CA HIS A 147 9.23 2.08 -11.55
C HIS A 147 9.01 1.78 -10.07
N GLU A 148 9.88 2.28 -9.22
CA GLU A 148 9.76 2.17 -7.77
C GLU A 148 9.83 3.57 -7.17
N ILE A 149 8.89 3.89 -6.29
CA ILE A 149 8.93 5.09 -5.45
C ILE A 149 8.88 4.62 -4.00
N SER A 150 10.02 4.76 -3.32
CA SER A 150 10.20 4.33 -1.92
C SER A 150 10.16 5.52 -0.97
N VAL A 151 9.51 5.36 0.19
CA VAL A 151 9.60 6.30 1.30
C VAL A 151 10.96 6.12 1.96
N PRO A 152 11.77 7.19 2.09
CA PRO A 152 13.00 7.08 2.85
C PRO A 152 12.68 6.73 4.32
N ALA A 153 13.33 5.69 4.86
CA ALA A 153 13.04 5.12 6.19
C ALA A 153 12.96 6.16 7.31
N LYS A 154 13.82 7.20 7.28
CA LYS A 154 13.77 8.34 8.21
C LYS A 154 12.41 9.07 8.32
N TRP A 155 11.51 8.87 7.35
CA TRP A 155 10.15 9.43 7.33
C TRP A 155 9.07 8.45 7.76
N ILE A 156 9.38 7.15 7.87
CA ILE A 156 8.49 6.11 8.38
C ILE A 156 8.53 6.18 9.92
N LYS A 157 7.77 7.13 10.47
CA LYS A 157 7.72 7.46 11.90
C LYS A 157 6.29 7.77 12.31
N SER A 158 5.95 7.56 13.58
CA SER A 158 4.62 7.87 14.12
C SER A 158 4.17 9.29 13.76
N GLY A 159 2.95 9.42 13.26
CA GLY A 159 2.34 10.69 12.85
C GLY A 159 2.85 11.22 11.50
N SER A 160 3.61 10.44 10.73
CA SER A 160 3.94 10.79 9.35
C SER A 160 2.86 10.29 8.39
N LEU A 161 2.44 11.17 7.47
CA LEU A 161 1.56 10.87 6.34
C LEU A 161 2.34 11.11 5.05
N VAL A 162 2.42 10.10 4.19
CA VAL A 162 3.08 10.18 2.88
C VAL A 162 2.05 9.96 1.80
N GLU A 163 1.99 10.87 0.84
CA GLU A 163 1.06 10.80 -0.29
C GLU A 163 1.83 10.64 -1.59
N PHE A 164 1.36 9.71 -2.42
CA PHE A 164 1.89 9.43 -3.75
C PHE A 164 0.82 9.70 -4.79
N GLU A 165 1.32 10.02 -5.98
CA GLU A 165 0.56 10.02 -7.20
C GLU A 165 1.34 9.12 -8.16
N ALA A 166 0.73 8.01 -8.58
CA ALA A 166 1.35 7.06 -9.50
C ALA A 166 1.20 7.60 -10.94
N ILE A 167 2.13 8.47 -11.33
CA ILE A 167 2.16 9.10 -12.65
C ILE A 167 2.98 8.23 -13.61
N GLY A 168 2.43 7.96 -14.80
CA GLY A 168 3.01 7.13 -15.86
C GLY A 168 1.88 6.44 -16.66
N GLU A 169 2.21 5.75 -17.75
CA GLU A 169 1.21 5.05 -18.58
C GLU A 169 1.48 3.54 -18.66
N TYR A 170 0.53 2.75 -18.17
CA TYR A 170 0.49 1.31 -18.38
C TYR A 170 -0.18 1.01 -19.72
N VAL A 171 0.56 0.41 -20.65
CA VAL A 171 0.06 0.03 -21.98
C VAL A 171 -0.18 -1.49 -22.04
N TYR A 172 -1.45 -1.90 -21.98
CA TYR A 172 -1.86 -3.29 -22.23
C TYR A 172 -1.79 -3.62 -23.74
N ARG A 173 -1.23 -4.77 -24.11
CA ARG A 173 -1.35 -5.27 -25.49
C ARG A 173 -2.73 -5.91 -25.66
N ASN A 174 -3.60 -5.26 -26.43
CA ASN A 174 -4.54 -6.05 -27.23
C ASN A 174 -3.71 -6.80 -28.26
N ASN A 175 -3.51 -8.10 -28.06
CA ASN A 175 -3.09 -8.99 -29.14
C ASN A 175 -4.27 -9.11 -30.11
N GLY A 176 -4.52 -8.05 -30.89
CA GLY A 176 -5.39 -8.12 -32.05
C GLY A 176 -4.79 -9.14 -33.01
N ARG A 177 -5.40 -10.32 -33.09
CA ARG A 177 -5.23 -11.22 -34.22
C ARG A 177 -5.58 -10.42 -35.47
N LYS A 178 -4.58 -10.10 -36.29
CA LYS A 178 -4.76 -9.83 -37.72
C LYS A 178 -4.74 -11.17 -38.45
#